data_AF-A0A645HTV2-F1
#
_entry.id   AF-A0A645HTV2-F1
#
_cell.length_a   1.000
_cell.length_b   1.000
_cell.length_c   1.000
_cell.angle_alpha   90.00
_cell.angle_beta   90.00
_cell.angle_gamma   90.00
#
_symmetry.space_group_name_H-M   'P 1'
#
loop_
_entity.id
_entity.type
_entity.pdbx_description
1 polymer ?
#
loop_
_entity_poly.entity_id
_entity_poly.type
_entity_poly.pdbx_seq_one_letter_code
_entity_poly.pdbx_strand_id
1 'polypeptide(L)'
;MAGLGAAYKWAGGGRLGAYVTRQSNAKNERNVDADALSLVFIYPVKQWTFGAGFQMLNDRTSLNQDIQQINLQTKYALSKRTELYAQVSHQKVDGDGKAGMFSRASTSNKQTQANVGIRHSF
;
A
#
# COMPACT_ATOMS: atom_id res chain seq x y z
N MET A 1 -15.94 10.43 -7.26
CA MET A 1 -14.76 9.56 -7.22
C MET A 1 -14.90 8.53 -8.33
N ALA A 2 -13.85 8.32 -9.13
CA ALA A 2 -13.83 7.31 -10.19
C ALA A 2 -12.53 6.52 -10.09
N GLY A 3 -12.56 5.24 -10.47
CA GLY A 3 -11.37 4.39 -10.45
C GLY A 3 -11.39 3.36 -11.57
N LEU A 4 -10.22 3.00 -12.03
CA LEU A 4 -9.99 1.96 -13.03
C LEU A 4 -8.85 1.07 -12.55
N GLY A 5 -8.93 -0.22 -12.81
CA GLY A 5 -7.84 -1.12 -12.49
C GLY A 5 -7.90 -2.40 -13.29
N ALA A 6 -6.76 -3.07 -13.33
CA ALA A 6 -6.60 -4.37 -13.94
C ALA A 6 -5.74 -5.25 -13.04
N ALA A 7 -6.00 -6.54 -13.06
CA ALA A 7 -5.18 -7.53 -12.39
C ALA A 7 -5.00 -8.75 -13.28
N TYR A 8 -3.83 -9.36 -13.16
CA TYR A 8 -3.47 -10.56 -13.89
C TYR A 8 -2.93 -11.61 -12.92
N LYS A 9 -3.34 -12.86 -13.13
CA LYS A 9 -2.85 -14.03 -12.41
C LYS A 9 -2.33 -15.03 -13.44
N TRP A 10 -1.05 -15.39 -13.36
CA TRP A 10 -0.45 -16.36 -14.26
C TRP A 10 -0.44 -17.78 -13.67
N ALA A 11 -0.19 -18.76 -14.55
CA ALA A 11 0.07 -20.14 -14.16
C ALA A 11 1.26 -20.20 -13.18
N GLY A 12 1.07 -20.82 -12.01
CA GLY A 12 2.01 -20.74 -10.88
C GLY A 12 1.51 -19.88 -9.71
N GLY A 13 0.39 -19.16 -9.88
CA GLY A 13 -0.33 -18.52 -8.78
C GLY A 13 0.14 -17.10 -8.41
N GLY A 14 1.16 -16.59 -9.11
CA GLY A 14 1.57 -15.20 -9.00
C GLY A 14 0.50 -14.23 -9.53
N ARG A 15 0.47 -13.03 -8.95
CA ARG A 15 -0.52 -11.99 -9.24
C ARG A 15 0.17 -10.63 -9.36
N LEU A 16 -0.29 -9.83 -10.31
CA LEU A 16 0.06 -8.42 -10.47
C LEU A 16 -1.24 -7.63 -10.62
N GLY A 17 -1.31 -6.45 -10.01
CA GLY A 17 -2.44 -5.54 -10.14
C GLY A 17 -1.99 -4.10 -10.23
N ALA A 18 -2.75 -3.31 -10.96
CA ALA A 18 -2.60 -1.87 -11.07
C ALA A 18 -3.96 -1.20 -10.95
N TYR A 19 -4.03 -0.14 -10.15
CA TYR A 19 -5.26 0.60 -9.87
C TYR A 19 -4.96 2.09 -9.92
N VAL A 20 -5.78 2.85 -10.63
CA VAL A 20 -5.77 4.31 -10.64
C VAL A 20 -7.11 4.83 -10.13
N THR A 21 -7.07 5.81 -9.26
CA THR A 21 -8.28 6.41 -8.68
C THR A 21 -8.17 7.93 -8.73
N ARG A 22 -9.21 8.58 -9.26
CA ARG A 22 -9.40 10.02 -9.14
C ARG A 22 -10.39 10.35 -8.05
N GLN A 23 -9.96 11.19 -7.13
CA GLN A 23 -10.71 11.62 -5.96
C GLN A 23 -11.05 13.10 -6.12
N SER A 24 -12.30 13.44 -5.82
CA SER A 24 -12.75 14.83 -5.72
C SER A 24 -13.10 15.12 -4.28
N ASN A 25 -12.74 16.32 -3.81
CA ASN A 25 -12.75 16.66 -2.38
C ASN A 25 -11.92 15.68 -1.53
N ALA A 26 -10.75 15.31 -2.04
CA ALA A 26 -9.74 14.53 -1.33
C ALA A 26 -9.31 15.24 -0.04
N LYS A 27 -8.72 14.47 0.90
CA LYS A 27 -8.35 14.96 2.25
C LYS A 27 -9.54 15.54 3.06
N ASN A 28 -10.78 15.31 2.63
CA ASN A 28 -12.00 15.97 3.14
C ASN A 28 -11.98 17.50 2.99
N GLU A 29 -11.25 18.01 2.01
CA GLU A 29 -11.15 19.44 1.71
C GLU A 29 -11.93 19.78 0.44
N ARG A 30 -12.74 20.84 0.47
CA ARG A 30 -13.57 21.24 -0.67
C ARG A 30 -12.68 21.72 -1.83
N ASN A 31 -12.96 21.26 -3.04
CA ASN A 31 -12.23 21.58 -4.28
C ASN A 31 -10.76 21.13 -4.29
N VAL A 32 -10.37 20.21 -3.40
CA VAL A 32 -9.08 19.54 -3.46
C VAL A 32 -9.29 18.21 -4.18
N ASP A 33 -8.72 18.05 -5.36
CA ASP A 33 -8.73 16.78 -6.10
C ASP A 33 -7.44 16.01 -5.81
N ALA A 34 -7.44 14.68 -5.89
CA ALA A 34 -6.21 13.89 -5.82
C ALA A 34 -6.28 12.69 -6.77
N ASP A 35 -5.14 12.33 -7.35
CA ASP A 35 -5.00 11.15 -8.20
C ASP A 35 -4.09 10.14 -7.50
N ALA A 36 -4.53 8.89 -7.39
CA ALA A 36 -3.78 7.81 -6.74
C ALA A 36 -3.48 6.68 -7.71
N LEU A 37 -2.24 6.18 -7.70
CA LEU A 37 -1.81 4.96 -8.38
C LEU A 37 -1.44 3.92 -7.31
N SER A 38 -1.86 2.68 -7.50
CA SER A 38 -1.45 1.55 -6.67
C SER A 38 -1.02 0.39 -7.55
N LEU A 39 0.18 -0.15 -7.31
CA LEU A 39 0.70 -1.37 -7.90
C LEU A 39 0.81 -2.43 -6.80
N VAL A 40 0.43 -3.67 -7.12
CA VAL A 40 0.55 -4.80 -6.21
C VAL A 40 1.12 -6.00 -6.92
N PHE A 41 2.06 -6.68 -6.29
CA PHE A 41 2.65 -7.92 -6.76
C PHE A 41 2.61 -8.96 -5.64
N ILE A 42 2.19 -10.18 -5.94
CA ILE A 42 2.13 -11.29 -4.99
C ILE A 42 2.65 -12.54 -5.68
N TYR A 43 3.56 -13.27 -5.02
CA TYR A 43 4.13 -14.49 -5.56
C TYR A 43 4.20 -15.61 -4.49
N PRO A 44 3.43 -16.69 -4.64
CA PRO A 44 3.52 -17.84 -3.76
C PRO A 44 4.69 -18.76 -4.16
N VAL A 45 5.42 -19.27 -3.17
CA VAL A 45 6.51 -20.25 -3.33
C VAL A 45 6.39 -21.29 -2.22
N LYS A 46 5.80 -22.45 -2.52
CA LYS A 46 5.50 -23.50 -1.53
C LYS A 46 4.70 -22.92 -0.34
N GLN A 47 5.23 -23.02 0.88
CA GLN A 47 4.62 -22.47 2.10
C GLN A 47 4.76 -20.95 2.22
N TRP A 48 5.63 -20.33 1.42
CA TRP A 48 5.87 -18.89 1.46
C TRP A 48 4.96 -18.14 0.49
N THR A 49 4.61 -16.91 0.85
CA THR A 49 4.02 -15.93 -0.08
C THR A 49 4.73 -14.61 0.10
N PHE A 50 5.32 -14.11 -0.98
CA PHE A 50 5.96 -12.79 -1.02
C PHE A 50 5.01 -11.78 -1.63
N GLY A 51 4.99 -10.58 -1.09
CA GLY A 51 4.18 -9.47 -1.56
C GLY A 51 4.99 -8.20 -1.63
N ALA A 52 4.76 -7.41 -2.68
CA ALA A 52 5.26 -6.07 -2.80
C ALA A 52 4.13 -5.15 -3.26
N GLY A 53 4.15 -3.90 -2.82
CA GLY A 53 3.19 -2.90 -3.25
C GLY A 53 3.86 -1.54 -3.34
N PHE A 54 3.40 -0.74 -4.30
CA PHE A 54 3.82 0.64 -4.46
C PHE A 54 2.60 1.51 -4.63
N GLN A 55 2.57 2.65 -3.95
CA GLN A 55 1.47 3.60 -4.03
C GLN A 55 2.03 5.00 -4.25
N MET A 56 1.38 5.74 -5.15
CA MET A 56 1.59 7.17 -5.32
C MET A 56 0.27 7.88 -5.14
N LEU A 57 0.29 9.04 -4.49
CA LEU A 57 -0.82 9.97 -4.47
C LEU A 57 -0.28 11.33 -4.91
N ASN A 58 -0.81 11.85 -6.01
CA ASN A 58 -0.64 13.23 -6.43
C ASN A 58 -1.77 14.05 -5.81
N ASP A 59 -1.44 15.00 -4.96
CA ASP A 59 -2.44 15.76 -4.22
C ASP A 59 -3.04 16.93 -5.00
N ARG A 60 -2.52 17.21 -6.20
CA ARG A 60 -2.93 18.25 -7.16
C ARG A 60 -3.08 19.64 -6.56
N THR A 61 -2.49 19.88 -5.40
CA THR A 61 -2.49 21.19 -4.75
C THR A 61 -1.22 21.96 -5.08
N SER A 62 -1.23 23.27 -4.81
CA SER A 62 -0.01 24.08 -4.90
C SER A 62 1.07 23.69 -3.87
N LEU A 63 0.69 22.97 -2.81
CA LEU A 63 1.63 22.50 -1.79
C LEU A 63 2.41 21.27 -2.26
N ASN A 64 1.94 20.57 -3.30
CA ASN A 64 2.59 19.42 -3.93
C ASN A 64 3.08 18.38 -2.89
N GLN A 65 2.22 18.06 -1.91
CA GLN A 65 2.51 17.11 -0.84
C GLN A 65 2.19 15.68 -1.30
N ASP A 66 2.84 15.29 -2.39
CA ASP A 66 2.65 14.00 -3.01
C ASP A 66 3.18 12.89 -2.10
N ILE A 67 2.45 11.78 -2.06
CA ILE A 67 2.78 10.64 -1.21
C ILE A 67 3.36 9.52 -2.06
N GLN A 68 4.44 8.92 -1.60
CA GLN A 68 4.99 7.68 -2.14
C GLN A 68 5.12 6.66 -1.02
N GLN A 69 4.60 5.45 -1.22
CA GLN A 69 4.68 4.37 -0.25
C GLN A 69 5.11 3.06 -0.91
N ILE A 70 6.11 2.41 -0.32
CA ILE A 70 6.51 1.04 -0.66
C ILE A 70 6.08 0.13 0.48
N ASN A 71 5.56 -1.04 0.12
CA ASN A 71 5.14 -2.08 1.04
C ASN A 71 5.83 -3.39 0.64
N LEU A 72 6.41 -4.08 1.60
CA LEU A 72 6.95 -5.42 1.43
C LEU A 72 6.30 -6.33 2.47
N GLN A 73 5.94 -7.54 2.05
CA GLN A 73 5.31 -8.53 2.91
C GLN A 73 5.86 -9.91 2.61
N THR A 74 5.98 -10.71 3.66
CA THR A 74 6.16 -12.16 3.56
C THR A 74 5.19 -12.86 4.49
N LYS A 75 4.71 -14.03 4.05
CA LYS A 75 3.84 -14.92 4.82
C LYS A 75 4.38 -16.33 4.75
N TYR A 76 4.22 -17.07 5.84
CA TYR A 76 4.55 -18.49 5.93
C TYR A 76 3.33 -19.28 6.42
N ALA A 77 2.84 -20.20 5.61
CA ALA A 77 1.73 -21.07 5.96
C ALA A 77 2.19 -22.19 6.90
N LEU A 78 1.73 -22.14 8.16
CA LEU A 78 1.91 -23.23 9.13
C LEU A 78 0.89 -24.35 8.89
N SER A 79 -0.31 -23.98 8.45
CA SER A 79 -1.39 -24.91 8.07
C SER A 79 -2.33 -24.24 7.05
N LYS A 80 -3.42 -24.92 6.68
CA LYS A 80 -4.51 -24.30 5.90
C LYS A 80 -5.22 -23.16 6.64
N ARG A 81 -5.06 -23.08 7.97
CA ARG A 81 -5.77 -22.16 8.87
C ARG A 81 -4.85 -21.21 9.63
N THR A 82 -3.55 -21.46 9.64
CA THR A 82 -2.58 -20.69 10.43
C THR A 82 -1.43 -20.21 9.56
N GLU A 83 -1.11 -18.93 9.63
CA GLU A 83 0.06 -18.34 8.98
C GLU A 83 0.82 -17.39 9.90
N LEU A 84 2.14 -17.33 9.74
CA LEU A 84 2.98 -16.26 10.24
C LEU A 84 3.13 -15.20 9.16
N TYR A 85 3.24 -13.92 9.54
CA TYR A 85 3.50 -12.85 8.60
C TYR A 85 4.49 -11.82 9.14
N ALA A 86 5.21 -11.21 8.23
CA ALA A 86 6.01 -10.01 8.47
C ALA A 86 5.74 -9.01 7.34
N GLN A 87 5.67 -7.74 7.69
CA GLN A 87 5.45 -6.63 6.77
C GLN A 87 6.32 -5.45 7.16
N VAL A 88 6.86 -4.77 6.17
CA VAL A 88 7.44 -3.43 6.34
C VAL A 88 6.87 -2.51 5.28
N SER A 89 6.59 -1.29 5.69
CA SER A 89 6.06 -0.26 4.84
C SER A 89 6.85 1.02 5.09
N HIS A 90 7.19 1.74 4.03
CA HIS A 90 7.90 3.00 4.09
C HIS A 90 7.14 4.03 3.26
N GLN A 91 6.78 5.15 3.88
CA GLN A 91 6.11 6.27 3.24
C GLN A 91 7.01 7.50 3.28
N LYS A 92 7.03 8.23 2.17
CA LYS A 92 7.57 9.57 2.03
C LYS A 92 6.47 10.50 1.53
N VAL A 93 6.47 11.72 2.03
CA VAL A 93 5.64 12.83 1.54
C VAL A 93 6.58 13.93 1.03
N ASP A 94 6.26 14.52 -0.10
CA ASP A 94 7.02 15.64 -0.65
C ASP A 94 6.64 16.98 0.03
N GLY A 95 7.50 17.98 -0.15
CA GLY A 95 7.38 19.27 0.54
C GLY A 95 7.42 19.14 2.06
N ASP A 96 6.65 19.98 2.74
CA ASP A 96 6.54 20.03 4.21
C ASP A 96 5.41 19.11 4.75
N GLY A 97 4.90 18.21 3.91
CA GLY A 97 3.88 17.25 4.30
C GLY A 97 4.41 16.26 5.34
N LYS A 98 3.52 15.77 6.22
CA LYS A 98 3.87 14.76 7.23
C LYS A 98 3.49 13.38 6.73
N ALA A 99 4.42 12.43 6.81
CA ALA A 99 4.10 11.04 6.57
C ALA A 99 3.17 10.53 7.67
N GLY A 100 2.23 9.66 7.31
CA GLY A 100 1.24 9.15 8.24
C GLY A 100 0.84 7.74 7.84
N MET A 101 1.16 6.79 8.71
CA MET A 101 0.84 5.38 8.52
C MET A 101 0.17 4.85 9.78
N PHE A 102 -0.93 4.12 9.60
CA PHE A 102 -1.76 3.62 10.71
C PHE A 102 -2.38 4.75 11.54
N SER A 103 -2.32 4.68 12.88
CA SER A 103 -3.02 5.59 13.80
C SER A 103 -2.22 6.83 14.22
N ARG A 104 -1.00 7.05 13.70
CA ARG A 104 -0.18 8.22 14.05
C ARG A 104 0.56 8.79 12.85
N ALA A 105 0.48 10.11 12.70
CA ALA A 105 1.34 10.88 11.81
C ALA A 105 2.76 11.00 12.40
N SER A 106 3.76 10.89 11.54
CA SER A 106 5.16 11.19 11.83
C SER A 106 5.34 12.69 12.09
N THR A 107 6.38 13.03 12.85
CA THR A 107 6.85 14.42 12.99
C THR A 107 7.66 14.88 11.78
N SER A 108 8.00 13.97 10.86
CA SER A 108 8.75 14.25 9.64
C SER A 108 7.96 13.84 8.39
N ASN A 109 8.52 14.16 7.22
CA ASN A 109 7.97 13.77 5.93
C ASN A 109 8.22 12.29 5.56
N LYS A 110 8.78 11.49 6.48
CA LYS A 110 9.02 10.06 6.29
C LYS A 110 8.51 9.26 7.48
N GLN A 111 8.03 8.05 7.20
CA GLN A 111 7.63 7.09 8.21
C GLN A 111 7.90 5.67 7.73
N THR A 112 8.48 4.85 8.60
CA THR A 112 8.63 3.41 8.38
C THR A 112 7.84 2.68 9.46
N GLN A 113 7.05 1.70 9.07
CA GLN A 113 6.34 0.81 9.98
C GLN A 113 6.70 -0.64 9.65
N ALA A 114 6.99 -1.43 10.68
CA ALA A 114 7.17 -2.87 10.55
C ALA A 114 6.22 -3.59 11.50
N ASN A 115 5.63 -4.69 11.02
CA ASN A 115 4.71 -5.52 11.77
C ASN A 115 5.08 -6.99 11.58
N VAL A 116 5.00 -7.77 12.64
CA VAL A 116 5.07 -9.23 12.59
C VAL A 116 3.88 -9.79 13.36
N GLY A 117 3.38 -10.95 12.95
CA GLY A 117 2.25 -11.55 13.65
C GLY A 117 1.88 -12.93 13.16
N ILE A 118 0.81 -13.45 13.76
CA ILE A 118 0.19 -14.73 13.45
C ILE A 118 -1.28 -14.51 13.16
N ARG A 119 -1.80 -15.18 12.13
CA ARG A 119 -3.22 -15.18 11.78
C ARG A 119 -3.74 -16.61 11.80
N HIS A 120 -4.81 -16.84 12.56
CA HIS A 120 -5.53 -18.12 12.60
C HIS A 120 -6.98 -17.93 12.14
N SER A 121 -7.53 -18.87 11.38
CA SER A 121 -8.92 -18.86 10.90
C SER A 121 -9.65 -20.14 11.31
N PHE A 122 -10.69 -19.98 12.13
CA PHE A 122 -11.52 -21.06 12.68
C PHE A 122 -12.53 -21.58 11.65
#